data_AF-A0A954W0E7-F1
#
_entry.id   AF-A0A954W0E7-F1
#
_cell.length_a   1.000
_cell.length_b   1.000
_cell.length_c   1.000
_cell.angle_alpha   90.00
_cell.angle_beta   90.00
_cell.angle_gamma   90.00
#
_symmetry.space_group_name_H-M   'P 1'
#
loop_
_entity.id
_entity.type
_entity.pdbx_description
1 polymer ?
#
loop_
_entity_poly.entity_id
_entity_poly.type
_entity_poly.pdbx_seq_one_letter_code
_entity_poly.pdbx_strand_id
1 'polypeptide(L)'
;MAKNLRWLAVVAGAASGIVGALLVIRSWGEPLPPIVHEPTLEAQRKLWEALAVQDYRIRIQVDGANPGVYEVEVQDGQPVSSTFRDKPLTNSRTMGTWTVPGMFRTIELDLYHRSQADRDPRRLAIRASFDPDWHYPDRMVRTDLDTNQGANWKVLQFERLPTNAGTDRTEARELMQ
;
A
#
# COMPACT_ATOMS: atom_id res chain seq x y z
N MET A 1 -4.51 -29.08 -50.21
CA MET A 1 -3.57 -28.49 -49.22
C MET A 1 -3.81 -27.00 -48.91
N ALA A 2 -4.14 -26.14 -49.88
CA ALA A 2 -4.29 -24.68 -49.66
C ALA A 2 -5.41 -24.24 -48.68
N LYS A 3 -6.47 -25.05 -48.49
CA LYS A 3 -7.59 -24.71 -47.60
C LYS A 3 -7.18 -24.64 -46.12
N ASN A 4 -6.25 -25.50 -45.70
CA ASN A 4 -5.80 -25.56 -44.30
C ASN A 4 -4.92 -24.36 -43.94
N LEU A 5 -4.16 -23.84 -44.91
CA LEU A 5 -3.30 -22.67 -44.70
C LEU A 5 -4.10 -21.38 -44.48
N ARG A 6 -5.24 -21.23 -45.16
CA ARG A 6 -6.14 -20.07 -45.00
C ARG A 6 -6.78 -20.04 -43.62
N TRP A 7 -7.22 -21.20 -43.12
CA TRP A 7 -7.78 -21.31 -41.76
C TRP A 7 -6.73 -21.05 -40.68
N LEU A 8 -5.49 -21.54 -40.87
CA LEU A 8 -4.40 -21.24 -39.93
C LEU A 8 -4.08 -19.75 -39.86
N ALA A 9 -4.07 -19.03 -40.99
CA ALA A 9 -3.87 -17.58 -41.01
C ALA A 9 -4.99 -16.81 -40.29
N VAL A 10 -6.25 -17.24 -40.46
CA VAL A 10 -7.40 -16.64 -39.77
C VAL A 10 -7.34 -16.89 -38.25
N VAL A 11 -7.01 -18.12 -37.83
CA VAL A 11 -6.87 -18.46 -36.41
C VAL A 11 -5.70 -17.71 -35.78
N ALA A 12 -4.56 -17.62 -36.46
CA ALA A 12 -3.40 -16.86 -35.99
C ALA A 12 -3.72 -15.37 -35.84
N GLY A 13 -4.38 -14.75 -36.83
CA GLY A 13 -4.80 -13.36 -36.76
C GLY A 13 -5.78 -13.09 -35.61
N ALA A 14 -6.76 -13.98 -35.40
CA ALA A 14 -7.70 -13.87 -34.29
C ALA A 14 -7.00 -14.01 -32.93
N ALA A 15 -6.09 -14.98 -32.79
CA ALA A 15 -5.32 -15.17 -31.57
C ALA A 15 -4.43 -13.95 -31.25
N SER A 16 -3.74 -13.39 -32.25
CA SER A 16 -2.95 -12.17 -32.09
C SER A 16 -3.81 -10.96 -31.71
N GLY A 17 -5.00 -10.82 -32.29
CA GLY A 17 -5.96 -9.78 -31.93
C GLY A 17 -6.44 -9.87 -30.48
N ILE A 18 -6.75 -11.09 -30.01
CA ILE A 18 -7.17 -11.35 -28.62
C ILE A 18 -6.02 -11.04 -27.65
N VAL A 19 -4.80 -11.51 -27.93
CA VAL A 19 -3.64 -11.22 -27.09
C VAL A 19 -3.37 -9.72 -27.04
N GLY A 20 -3.42 -9.03 -28.18
CA GLY A 20 -3.29 -7.57 -28.24
C GLY A 20 -4.34 -6.84 -27.41
N ALA A 21 -5.61 -7.24 -27.54
CA ALA A 21 -6.70 -6.67 -26.76
C ALA A 21 -6.54 -6.92 -25.25
N LEU A 22 -6.13 -8.13 -24.84
CA LEU A 22 -5.89 -8.46 -23.43
C LEU A 22 -4.73 -7.65 -22.84
N LEU A 23 -3.67 -7.40 -23.62
CA LEU A 23 -2.57 -6.54 -23.19
C LEU A 23 -3.02 -5.07 -23.04
N VAL A 24 -3.85 -4.58 -23.96
CA VAL A 24 -4.44 -3.23 -23.88
C VAL A 24 -5.37 -3.09 -22.68
N ILE A 25 -6.26 -4.06 -22.45
CA ILE A 25 -7.16 -4.07 -21.30
C ILE A 25 -6.37 -4.15 -19.99
N ARG A 26 -5.32 -4.98 -19.93
CA ARG A 26 -4.43 -5.05 -18.77
C ARG A 26 -3.65 -3.76 -18.54
N SER A 27 -3.42 -2.96 -19.58
CA SER A 27 -2.78 -1.64 -19.49
C SER A 27 -3.74 -0.51 -19.11
N TRP A 28 -5.06 -0.73 -19.17
CA TRP A 28 -6.03 0.21 -18.62
C TRP A 28 -5.87 0.24 -17.10
N GLY A 29 -5.22 1.31 -16.63
CA GLY A 29 -4.78 1.46 -15.24
C GLY A 29 -5.91 1.29 -14.23
N GLU A 30 -5.57 0.81 -13.04
CA GLU A 30 -6.51 0.65 -11.95
C GLU A 30 -7.24 1.97 -11.67
N PRO A 31 -8.58 1.93 -11.49
CA PRO A 31 -9.36 3.13 -11.23
C PRO A 31 -8.75 3.91 -10.08
N LEU A 32 -8.71 5.24 -10.19
CA LEU A 32 -8.16 6.09 -9.14
C LEU A 32 -8.95 5.86 -7.84
N PRO A 33 -8.26 5.84 -6.68
CA PRO A 33 -8.96 5.75 -5.42
C PRO A 33 -9.91 6.96 -5.22
N PRO A 34 -10.94 6.80 -4.37
CA PRO A 34 -11.85 7.90 -4.04
C PRO A 34 -11.10 9.04 -3.34
N ILE A 35 -11.65 10.25 -3.42
CA ILE A 35 -11.14 11.39 -2.66
C ILE A 35 -11.37 11.10 -1.17
N VAL A 36 -10.31 11.25 -0.37
CA VAL A 36 -10.39 11.00 1.07
C VAL A 36 -10.67 12.30 1.83
N HIS A 37 -11.53 12.19 2.84
CA HIS A 37 -11.87 13.25 3.78
C HIS A 37 -11.55 12.82 5.20
N GLU A 38 -11.38 13.77 6.10
CA GLU A 38 -11.02 13.52 7.51
C GLU A 38 -11.98 12.52 8.20
N PRO A 39 -13.33 12.60 8.05
CA PRO A 39 -14.22 11.64 8.70
C PRO A 39 -14.04 10.21 8.19
N THR A 40 -13.73 10.03 6.90
CA THR A 40 -13.48 8.72 6.30
C THR A 40 -12.17 8.14 6.80
N LEU A 41 -11.10 8.95 6.84
CA LEU A 41 -9.81 8.52 7.37
C LEU A 41 -9.93 8.08 8.83
N GLU A 42 -10.62 8.88 9.63
CA GLU A 42 -10.82 8.60 11.06
C GLU A 42 -11.66 7.36 11.31
N ALA A 43 -12.72 7.14 10.52
CA ALA A 43 -13.51 5.91 10.61
C ALA A 43 -12.66 4.66 10.34
N GLN A 44 -11.82 4.69 9.29
CA GLN A 44 -10.95 3.57 8.94
C GLN A 44 -9.84 3.35 9.98
N ARG A 45 -9.28 4.44 10.53
CA ARG A 45 -8.30 4.36 11.63
C ARG A 45 -8.87 3.63 12.83
N LYS A 46 -10.09 3.98 13.25
CA LYS A 46 -10.79 3.32 14.36
C LYS A 46 -11.04 1.84 14.10
N LEU A 47 -11.40 1.47 12.87
CA LEU A 47 -11.60 0.07 12.49
C LEU A 47 -10.28 -0.71 12.55
N TRP A 48 -9.18 -0.15 12.05
CA TRP A 48 -7.84 -0.72 12.19
C TRP A 48 -7.44 -0.91 13.67
N GLU A 49 -7.60 0.13 14.49
CA GLU A 49 -7.27 0.09 15.92
C GLU A 49 -8.08 -0.98 16.66
N ALA A 50 -9.35 -1.16 16.30
CA ALA A 50 -10.22 -2.18 16.88
C ALA A 50 -9.77 -3.62 16.57
N LEU A 51 -9.05 -3.85 15.46
CA LEU A 51 -8.51 -5.18 15.13
C LEU A 51 -7.28 -5.56 15.96
N ALA A 52 -6.68 -4.60 16.67
CA ALA A 52 -5.52 -4.77 17.54
C ALA A 52 -4.35 -5.54 16.87
N VAL A 53 -4.10 -5.25 15.59
CA VAL A 53 -3.01 -5.87 14.84
C VAL A 53 -1.69 -5.21 15.22
N GLN A 54 -0.85 -5.93 15.97
CA GLN A 54 0.44 -5.42 16.46
C GLN A 54 1.64 -6.03 15.74
N ASP A 55 1.49 -7.26 15.23
CA ASP A 55 2.56 -7.98 14.55
C ASP A 55 2.17 -8.24 13.09
N TYR A 56 2.95 -7.69 12.16
CA TYR A 56 2.69 -7.83 10.73
C TYR A 56 3.93 -7.53 9.88
N ARG A 57 3.91 -8.04 8.65
CA ARG A 57 4.80 -7.63 7.56
C ARG A 57 3.99 -6.94 6.48
N ILE A 58 4.52 -5.83 5.98
CA ILE A 58 3.89 -5.06 4.89
C ILE A 58 4.93 -4.74 3.82
N ARG A 59 4.52 -4.90 2.56
CA ARG A 59 5.31 -4.56 1.37
C ARG A 59 4.57 -3.49 0.58
N ILE A 60 5.23 -2.37 0.31
CA ILE A 60 4.61 -1.16 -0.22
C ILE A 60 5.41 -0.70 -1.44
N GLN A 61 4.75 -0.59 -2.59
CA GLN A 61 5.30 0.09 -3.75
C GLN A 61 5.03 1.59 -3.62
N VAL A 62 6.06 2.40 -3.85
CA VAL A 62 5.98 3.86 -3.91
C VAL A 62 6.38 4.31 -5.29
N ASP A 63 5.57 5.18 -5.89
CA ASP A 63 5.86 5.87 -7.13
C ASP A 63 5.98 7.38 -6.86
N GLY A 64 6.74 8.09 -7.70
CA GLY A 64 6.97 9.54 -7.56
C GLY A 64 8.44 9.90 -7.70
N ALA A 65 8.92 10.86 -6.90
CA ALA A 65 10.29 11.37 -6.99
C ALA A 65 11.38 10.33 -6.65
N ASN A 66 11.08 9.39 -5.75
CA ASN A 66 12.00 8.31 -5.39
C ASN A 66 11.27 6.96 -5.39
N PRO A 67 11.03 6.37 -6.57
CA PRO A 67 10.19 5.18 -6.69
C PRO A 67 10.90 3.93 -6.16
N GLY A 68 10.18 3.00 -5.57
CA GLY A 68 10.77 1.78 -5.05
C GLY A 68 9.82 0.98 -4.19
N VAL A 69 10.32 -0.09 -3.61
CA VAL A 69 9.56 -0.95 -2.71
C VAL A 69 10.13 -0.81 -1.31
N TYR A 70 9.24 -0.55 -0.36
CA TYR A 70 9.50 -0.67 1.07
C TYR A 70 9.00 -2.03 1.55
N GLU A 71 9.77 -2.69 2.40
CA GLU A 71 9.31 -3.80 3.22
C GLU A 71 9.49 -3.40 4.67
N VAL A 72 8.49 -3.63 5.51
CA VAL A 72 8.53 -3.32 6.93
C VAL A 72 7.99 -4.52 7.70
N GLU A 73 8.74 -4.92 8.72
CA GLU A 73 8.28 -5.85 9.73
C GLU A 73 8.00 -5.10 11.03
N VAL A 74 6.82 -5.31 11.58
CA VAL A 74 6.33 -4.70 12.80
C VAL A 74 6.11 -5.82 13.82
N GLN A 75 6.65 -5.63 15.03
CA GLN A 75 6.44 -6.50 16.18
C GLN A 75 6.11 -5.62 17.40
N ASP A 76 5.13 -6.01 18.20
CA ASP A 76 4.62 -5.25 19.35
C ASP A 76 4.25 -3.79 18.96
N GLY A 77 3.73 -3.62 17.74
CA GLY A 77 3.36 -2.31 17.20
C GLY A 77 4.53 -1.41 16.82
N GLN A 78 5.77 -1.89 16.88
CA GLN A 78 6.98 -1.15 16.53
C GLN A 78 7.67 -1.73 15.29
N PRO A 79 8.18 -0.90 14.36
CA PRO A 79 8.94 -1.40 13.22
C PRO A 79 10.29 -1.93 13.68
N VAL A 80 10.51 -3.24 13.55
CA VAL A 80 11.76 -3.92 13.97
C VAL A 80 12.75 -4.10 12.82
N SER A 81 12.26 -4.17 11.59
CA SER A 81 13.11 -4.22 10.40
C SER A 81 12.44 -3.52 9.23
N SER A 82 13.25 -2.95 8.34
CA SER A 82 12.73 -2.42 7.09
C SER A 82 13.80 -2.35 6.01
N THR A 83 13.38 -2.51 4.76
CA THR A 83 14.23 -2.32 3.57
C THR A 83 13.61 -1.32 2.60
N PHE A 84 14.44 -0.67 1.81
CA PHE A 84 14.05 0.10 0.62
C PHE A 84 14.88 -0.36 -0.57
N ARG A 85 14.23 -0.87 -1.62
CA ARG A 85 14.92 -1.50 -2.76
C ARG A 85 15.93 -2.56 -2.29
N ASP A 86 15.46 -3.45 -1.40
CA ASP A 86 16.23 -4.55 -0.79
C ASP A 86 17.44 -4.12 0.05
N LYS A 87 17.58 -2.82 0.35
CA LYS A 87 18.64 -2.30 1.23
C LYS A 87 18.07 -1.93 2.59
N PRO A 88 18.70 -2.33 3.71
CA PRO A 88 18.22 -1.98 5.05
C PRO A 88 18.05 -0.47 5.24
N LEU A 89 16.95 -0.07 5.87
CA LEU A 89 16.77 1.29 6.37
C LEU A 89 17.31 1.38 7.80
N THR A 90 18.10 2.41 8.06
CA THR A 90 18.66 2.68 9.41
C THR A 90 17.93 3.81 10.13
N ASN A 91 17.12 4.59 9.42
CA ASN A 91 16.41 5.73 9.97
C ASN A 91 15.04 5.31 10.53
N SER A 92 14.91 5.26 11.85
CA SER A 92 13.67 4.88 12.56
C SER A 92 12.46 5.72 12.18
N ARG A 93 12.64 7.02 11.90
CA ARG A 93 11.54 7.89 11.45
C ARG A 93 11.02 7.43 10.08
N THR A 94 11.91 7.13 9.14
CA THR A 94 11.52 6.63 7.81
C THR A 94 10.85 5.26 7.91
N MET A 95 11.35 4.38 8.77
CA MET A 95 10.74 3.07 9.02
C MET A 95 9.30 3.23 9.54
N GLY A 96 9.10 4.12 10.53
CA GLY A 96 7.80 4.40 11.11
C GLY A 96 6.76 4.90 10.11
N THR A 97 7.17 5.71 9.13
CA THR A 97 6.29 6.21 8.05
C THR A 97 5.60 5.08 7.28
N TRP A 98 6.28 3.96 7.09
CA TRP A 98 5.82 2.83 6.27
C TRP A 98 5.14 1.71 7.08
N THR A 99 4.85 1.97 8.36
CA THR A 99 3.90 1.17 9.15
C THR A 99 2.47 1.61 8.85
N VAL A 100 1.46 0.78 9.15
CA VAL A 100 0.05 1.16 8.97
C VAL A 100 -0.30 2.45 9.73
N PRO A 101 0.06 2.62 11.02
CA PRO A 101 -0.13 3.91 11.72
C PRO A 101 0.60 5.08 11.05
N GLY A 102 1.81 4.84 10.53
CA GLY A 102 2.58 5.86 9.79
C GLY A 102 1.90 6.30 8.50
N MET A 103 1.28 5.37 7.78
CA MET A 103 0.53 5.66 6.56
C MET A 103 -0.72 6.50 6.86
N PHE A 104 -1.48 6.17 7.92
CA PHE A 104 -2.59 7.00 8.39
C PHE A 104 -2.13 8.42 8.73
N ARG A 105 -1.03 8.54 9.49
CA ARG A 105 -0.46 9.84 9.88
C ARG A 105 -0.01 10.66 8.67
N THR A 106 0.51 10.01 7.64
CA THR A 106 0.91 10.69 6.39
C THR A 106 -0.30 11.31 5.70
N ILE A 107 -1.39 10.54 5.53
CA ILE A 107 -2.63 11.03 4.91
C ILE A 107 -3.24 12.15 5.75
N GLU A 108 -3.26 12.00 7.06
CA GLU A 108 -3.75 13.01 8.00
C GLU A 108 -2.99 14.33 7.89
N LEU A 109 -1.65 14.26 7.83
CA LEU A 109 -0.81 15.44 7.69
C LEU A 109 -1.05 16.15 6.34
N ASP A 110 -1.22 15.38 5.25
CA ASP A 110 -1.57 15.95 3.95
C ASP A 110 -2.96 16.62 3.98
N LEU A 111 -3.96 16.01 4.62
CA LEU A 111 -5.29 16.60 4.79
C LEU A 111 -5.23 17.90 5.62
N TYR A 112 -4.44 17.90 6.69
CA TYR A 112 -4.20 19.08 7.52
C TYR A 112 -3.50 20.20 6.73
N HIS A 113 -2.43 19.89 5.98
CA HIS A 113 -1.77 20.89 5.15
C HIS A 113 -2.71 21.45 4.06
N ARG A 114 -3.60 20.61 3.52
CA ARG A 114 -4.64 21.05 2.60
C ARG A 114 -5.61 22.03 3.25
N SER A 115 -6.03 21.79 4.50
CA SER A 115 -6.96 22.69 5.20
C SER A 115 -6.32 24.01 5.61
N GLN A 116 -5.00 24.03 5.85
CA GLN A 116 -4.22 25.22 6.19
C GLN A 116 -3.70 26.02 4.99
N ALA A 117 -3.96 25.59 3.76
CA ALA A 117 -3.42 26.26 2.57
C ALA A 117 -4.11 27.63 2.36
N ASP A 118 -3.46 28.71 2.83
CA ASP A 118 -3.95 30.11 2.77
C ASP A 118 -4.36 30.60 1.37
N ARG A 119 -3.81 30.00 0.31
CA ARG A 119 -4.00 30.50 -1.07
C ARG A 119 -5.01 29.71 -1.90
N ASP A 120 -5.11 28.39 -1.72
CA ASP A 120 -6.14 27.55 -2.33
C ASP A 120 -6.06 26.09 -1.81
N PRO A 121 -7.01 25.64 -0.98
CA PRO A 121 -7.07 24.26 -0.48
C PRO A 121 -7.32 23.22 -1.59
N ARG A 122 -7.63 23.63 -2.84
CA ARG A 122 -7.81 22.71 -3.97
C ARG A 122 -6.50 22.23 -4.58
N ARG A 123 -5.36 22.87 -4.27
CA ARG A 123 -4.05 22.54 -4.86
C ARG A 123 -3.56 21.13 -4.55
N LEU A 124 -4.04 20.52 -3.47
CA LEU A 124 -3.65 19.17 -3.09
C LEU A 124 -4.83 18.21 -3.18
N ALA A 125 -4.85 17.38 -4.22
CA ALA A 125 -5.80 16.29 -4.33
C ALA A 125 -5.22 15.04 -3.63
N ILE A 126 -5.94 14.56 -2.61
CA ILE A 126 -5.56 13.36 -1.85
C ILE A 126 -6.66 12.34 -2.06
N ARG A 127 -6.28 11.18 -2.57
CA ARG A 127 -7.15 10.04 -2.81
C ARG A 127 -6.59 8.83 -2.09
N ALA A 128 -7.43 8.05 -1.43
CA ALA A 128 -7.00 6.84 -0.77
C ALA A 128 -8.08 5.76 -0.81
N SER A 129 -7.67 4.50 -0.90
CA SER A 129 -8.50 3.33 -0.63
C SER A 129 -7.97 2.61 0.60
N PHE A 130 -8.86 1.85 1.24
CA PHE A 130 -8.56 1.08 2.43
C PHE A 130 -8.90 -0.38 2.15
N ASP A 131 -8.12 -1.28 2.72
CA ASP A 131 -8.41 -2.70 2.64
C ASP A 131 -9.76 -3.00 3.32
N PRO A 132 -10.66 -3.79 2.69
CA PRO A 132 -11.99 -4.01 3.25
C PRO A 132 -11.99 -4.89 4.49
N ASP A 133 -11.00 -5.76 4.67
CA ASP A 133 -10.94 -6.74 5.75
C ASP A 133 -10.10 -6.22 6.93
N TRP A 134 -9.01 -5.54 6.60
CA TRP A 134 -8.02 -5.07 7.57
C TRP A 134 -8.04 -3.56 7.77
N HIS A 135 -8.73 -2.78 6.94
CA HIS A 135 -8.89 -1.33 7.11
C HIS A 135 -7.61 -0.48 7.08
N TYR A 136 -6.45 -1.05 6.72
CA TYR A 136 -5.23 -0.28 6.50
C TYR A 136 -5.33 0.56 5.20
N PRO A 137 -4.57 1.66 5.05
CA PRO A 137 -4.51 2.41 3.79
C PRO A 137 -3.83 1.57 2.70
N ASP A 138 -4.61 1.05 1.76
CA ASP A 138 -4.13 0.14 0.71
C ASP A 138 -3.46 0.90 -0.44
N ARG A 139 -4.09 1.98 -0.90
CA ARG A 139 -3.56 2.81 -1.98
C ARG A 139 -3.72 4.28 -1.64
N MET A 140 -2.75 5.10 -2.02
CA MET A 140 -2.81 6.54 -1.89
C MET A 140 -2.27 7.20 -3.14
N VAL A 141 -2.95 8.25 -3.58
CA VAL A 141 -2.53 9.13 -4.68
C VAL A 141 -2.60 10.56 -4.18
N ARG A 142 -1.44 11.20 -4.10
CA ARG A 142 -1.30 12.62 -3.79
C ARG A 142 -0.89 13.34 -5.05
N THR A 143 -1.70 14.30 -5.49
CA THR A 143 -1.42 15.12 -6.67
C THR A 143 -1.42 16.59 -6.27
N ASP A 144 -0.29 17.25 -6.48
CA ASP A 144 -0.19 18.70 -6.50
C ASP A 144 -0.71 19.20 -7.85
N LEU A 145 -1.83 19.90 -7.85
CA LEU A 145 -2.53 20.30 -9.08
C LEU A 145 -1.81 21.41 -9.85
N ASP A 146 -0.90 22.15 -9.22
CA ASP A 146 -0.13 23.22 -9.87
C ASP A 146 1.03 22.63 -10.68
N THR A 147 1.71 21.65 -10.10
CA THR A 147 2.93 21.05 -10.68
C THR A 147 2.67 19.73 -11.39
N ASN A 148 1.49 19.14 -11.21
CA ASN A 148 1.15 17.77 -11.59
C ASN A 148 2.15 16.73 -11.06
N GLN A 149 2.85 17.07 -9.97
CA GLN A 149 3.76 16.15 -9.27
C GLN A 149 3.04 15.51 -8.09
N GLY A 150 3.51 14.32 -7.72
CA GLY A 150 2.82 13.53 -6.72
C GLY A 150 3.69 12.47 -6.11
N ALA A 151 3.18 11.93 -5.01
CA ALA A 151 3.66 10.71 -4.41
C ALA A 151 2.47 9.75 -4.37
N ASN A 152 2.69 8.53 -4.83
CA ASN A 152 1.68 7.50 -4.80
C ASN A 152 2.26 6.30 -4.07
N TRP A 153 1.41 5.56 -3.37
CA TRP A 153 1.81 4.23 -2.92
C TRP A 153 0.68 3.23 -3.08
N LYS A 154 1.07 1.96 -3.09
CA LYS A 154 0.18 0.80 -3.09
C LYS A 154 0.78 -0.31 -2.24
N VAL A 155 -0.03 -0.90 -1.36
CA VAL A 155 0.33 -2.11 -0.63
C VAL A 155 0.33 -3.28 -1.62
N LEU A 156 1.48 -3.95 -1.73
CA LEU A 156 1.65 -5.15 -2.54
C LEU A 156 1.31 -6.41 -1.75
N GLN A 157 1.60 -6.40 -0.45
CA GLN A 157 1.39 -7.53 0.43
C GLN A 157 1.22 -7.03 1.86
N PHE A 158 0.27 -7.63 2.58
CA PHE A 158 0.09 -7.48 4.02
C PHE A 158 -0.09 -8.87 4.63
N GLU A 159 0.69 -9.18 5.66
CA GLU A 159 0.69 -10.47 6.33
C GLU A 159 0.72 -10.24 7.84
N ARG A 160 -0.28 -10.75 8.57
CA ARG A 160 -0.21 -10.79 10.04
C ARG A 160 0.81 -11.82 10.46
N LEU A 161 1.66 -11.45 11.39
CA LEU A 161 2.57 -12.40 12.01
C LEU A 161 1.85 -13.05 13.20
N PRO A 162 2.14 -14.33 13.49
CA PRO A 162 1.62 -14.97 14.68
C PRO A 162 2.11 -14.19 15.90
N THR A 163 1.18 -13.74 16.74
CA THR A 163 1.52 -13.15 18.03
C THR A 163 2.29 -14.19 18.83
N ASN A 164 3.51 -13.84 19.27
CA ASN A 164 4.34 -14.68 20.13
C ASN A 164 3.72 -14.77 21.54
N ALA A 165 2.53 -15.36 21.65
CA ALA A 165 1.75 -15.43 22.89
C ALA A 165 2.25 -16.53 23.85
N GLY A 166 3.46 -17.08 23.69
CA GLY A 166 3.82 -18.27 24.47
C GLY A 166 5.24 -18.83 24.37
N THR A 167 6.28 -18.01 24.58
CA THR A 167 7.63 -18.55 24.87
C THR A 167 8.13 -18.16 26.27
N ASP A 168 7.26 -17.82 27.23
CA ASP A 168 7.76 -17.29 28.53
C ASP A 168 6.95 -17.67 29.79
N ARG A 169 6.37 -18.88 29.86
CA ARG A 169 5.78 -19.37 31.14
C ARG A 169 6.09 -20.82 31.56
N THR A 170 6.80 -21.60 30.75
CA THR A 170 7.17 -22.97 31.13
C THR A 170 8.60 -23.07 31.66
N GLU A 171 9.56 -22.29 31.16
CA GLU A 171 10.96 -22.40 31.60
C GLU A 171 11.23 -21.78 32.99
N ALA A 172 10.41 -20.83 33.45
CA ALA A 172 10.53 -20.30 34.82
C ALA A 172 10.05 -21.27 35.92
N ARG A 173 9.43 -22.41 35.56
CA ARG A 173 9.01 -23.44 36.52
C ARG A 173 10.00 -24.61 36.67
N GLU A 174 10.97 -24.76 35.76
CA GLU A 174 12.00 -25.81 35.85
C GLU A 174 13.28 -25.35 36.56
N LEU A 175 13.47 -24.04 36.79
CA LEU A 175 14.59 -23.52 37.59
C LEU A 175 14.27 -23.38 39.10
N MET A 176 13.13 -23.91 39.55
CA MET A 176 12.76 -23.98 40.97
C MET A 176 12.46 -25.42 41.45
N GLN A 177 12.99 -26.43 40.76
CA GLN A 177 13.10 -27.81 41.27
C GLN A 177 14.56 -28.24 41.26
#